data_AF-A0A7S3EU33-F1
#
_entry.id   AF-A0A7S3EU33-F1
#
_cell.length_a   1.000
_cell.length_b   1.000
_cell.length_c   1.000
_cell.angle_alpha   90.00
_cell.angle_beta   90.00
_cell.angle_gamma   90.00
#
_symmetry.space_group_name_H-M   'P 1'
#
loop_
_entity.id
_entity.type
_entity.pdbx_description
1 polymer ?
#
loop_
_entity_poly.entity_id
_entity_poly.type
_entity_poly.pdbx_seq_one_letter_code
_entity_poly.pdbx_strand_id
1 'polypeptide(L)'
;QPVRHLGSGLDVWLDVFTPLTTSEAAMPPAGTCIVRGEQRYCLPSLLGVGTVGAGSTSLAEYLNAHPRLTYGNEKEHRWFRFSTMSSPMLRHAMKTDPEFTLPPRSELDKLPYGHVYARMADGMWFPANGTYSTGAVTDLHGALHMLQEKLLPIVTQEGKGTWEDYALQFPVNTEDTITFDFDPTYMTGAYSRATFASIVHTVPGAKMLAVLRDPSELACRRVILRASISEHGALRSCIDLMAREPNSNSVDHDCNALALHAHRLHTYCYAEHVAEWQKHFKPPNVMLLKAEELKDPKNRASMVNGVFSWLGLPTLSPHKWDALDQEHNPESTGHHAASKYPNDHAYCIRRHRQTGSYLSKCNDALVKLTDDTRWHWWTPRYMSPIDELRI
;
A
#
# COMPACT_ATOMS: atom_id res chain seq x y z
N GLN A 1 -40.99 -17.42 11.31
CA GLN A 1 -39.89 -18.03 10.54
C GLN A 1 -38.59 -17.43 11.05
N PRO A 2 -37.53 -18.20 11.36
CA PRO A 2 -36.31 -17.62 11.86
C PRO A 2 -35.58 -16.91 10.72
N VAL A 3 -35.15 -15.68 10.99
CA VAL A 3 -34.31 -14.86 10.11
C VAL A 3 -33.01 -15.63 9.90
N ARG A 4 -32.77 -16.10 8.68
CA ARG A 4 -31.45 -16.60 8.28
C ARG A 4 -30.48 -15.43 8.40
N HIS A 5 -29.47 -15.58 9.26
CA HIS A 5 -28.32 -14.69 9.24
C HIS A 5 -27.67 -14.77 7.86
N LEU A 6 -27.85 -13.72 7.06
CA LEU A 6 -27.12 -13.52 5.82
C LEU A 6 -25.64 -13.36 6.19
N GLY A 7 -24.80 -14.28 5.71
CA GLY A 7 -23.35 -14.22 5.87
C GLY A 7 -22.81 -12.87 5.42
N SER A 8 -21.80 -12.38 6.12
CA SER A 8 -21.09 -11.17 5.71
C SER A 8 -20.60 -11.33 4.28
N GLY A 9 -20.73 -10.31 3.42
CA GLY A 9 -20.24 -10.32 2.03
C GLY A 9 -18.73 -10.54 1.84
N LEU A 10 -18.01 -10.94 2.90
CA LEU A 10 -16.63 -11.38 2.91
C LEU A 10 -16.45 -12.77 2.26
N ASP A 11 -17.41 -13.69 2.48
CA ASP A 11 -17.33 -15.05 1.95
C ASP A 11 -17.30 -15.04 0.40
N VAL A 12 -18.00 -14.09 -0.20
CA VAL A 12 -18.08 -13.92 -1.66
C VAL A 12 -16.72 -13.58 -2.28
N TRP A 13 -15.88 -12.75 -1.63
CA TRP A 13 -14.57 -12.34 -2.18
C TRP A 13 -13.51 -13.43 -2.09
N LEU A 14 -13.55 -14.24 -1.03
CA LEU A 14 -12.66 -15.39 -0.92
C LEU A 14 -12.94 -16.38 -2.04
N ASP A 15 -14.20 -16.69 -2.33
CA ASP A 15 -14.60 -17.59 -3.41
C ASP A 15 -14.17 -17.11 -4.82
N VAL A 16 -14.13 -15.78 -5.06
CA VAL A 16 -13.73 -15.19 -6.37
C VAL A 16 -12.25 -15.35 -6.67
N PHE A 17 -11.41 -15.21 -5.65
CA PHE A 17 -9.95 -15.15 -5.80
C PHE A 17 -9.24 -16.38 -5.23
N THR A 18 -9.96 -17.34 -4.63
CA THR A 18 -9.46 -18.71 -4.59
C THR A 18 -9.23 -19.15 -6.02
N PRO A 19 -8.00 -19.53 -6.42
CA PRO A 19 -7.74 -20.02 -7.75
C PRO A 19 -8.68 -21.21 -8.02
N LEU A 20 -9.69 -20.99 -8.86
CA LEU A 20 -10.37 -22.09 -9.53
C LEU A 20 -9.28 -22.81 -10.29
N THR A 21 -9.06 -24.08 -9.98
CA THR A 21 -8.07 -24.98 -10.60
C THR A 21 -6.65 -24.90 -10.03
N THR A 22 -6.40 -25.72 -9.02
CA THR A 22 -5.47 -26.85 -9.08
C THR A 22 -5.83 -27.77 -7.91
N SER A 23 -5.48 -29.05 -7.96
CA SER A 23 -5.86 -30.05 -6.96
C SER A 23 -5.69 -29.54 -5.52
N GLU A 24 -6.50 -30.02 -4.57
CA GLU A 24 -6.45 -29.78 -3.10
C GLU A 24 -5.08 -29.99 -2.41
N ALA A 25 -3.99 -30.20 -3.16
CA ALA A 25 -2.64 -30.16 -2.65
C ALA A 25 -2.43 -28.86 -1.85
N ALA A 26 -2.17 -29.03 -0.55
CA ALA A 26 -1.91 -27.93 0.34
C ALA A 26 -0.76 -27.08 -0.20
N MET A 27 -0.98 -25.77 -0.26
CA MET A 27 0.07 -24.83 -0.65
C MET A 27 1.26 -24.98 0.30
N PRO A 28 2.50 -24.94 -0.22
CA PRO A 28 3.68 -25.16 0.60
C PRO A 28 3.81 -24.04 1.65
N PRO A 29 4.28 -24.36 2.87
CA PRO A 29 4.52 -23.35 3.88
C PRO A 29 5.58 -22.33 3.42
N ALA A 30 5.51 -21.12 3.98
CA ALA A 30 6.54 -20.11 3.79
C ALA A 30 7.94 -20.67 4.12
N GLY A 31 8.96 -20.31 3.33
CA GLY A 31 10.30 -20.88 3.44
C GLY A 31 10.50 -22.22 2.73
N THR A 32 9.46 -22.80 2.11
CA THR A 32 9.62 -24.00 1.28
C THR A 32 10.53 -23.70 0.10
N CYS A 33 11.41 -24.65 -0.21
CA CYS A 33 12.41 -24.49 -1.25
C CYS A 33 12.27 -25.52 -2.36
N ILE A 34 12.70 -25.12 -3.55
CA ILE A 34 12.91 -25.98 -4.71
C ILE A 34 14.38 -25.94 -5.12
N VAL A 35 14.82 -26.97 -5.83
CA VAL A 35 16.17 -27.06 -6.38
C VAL A 35 16.07 -27.15 -7.90
N ARG A 36 16.80 -26.30 -8.61
CA ARG A 36 16.97 -26.38 -10.08
C ARG A 36 18.46 -26.35 -10.42
N GLY A 37 18.98 -27.49 -10.88
CA GLY A 37 20.41 -27.68 -11.05
C GLY A 37 21.11 -27.65 -9.69
N GLU A 38 22.15 -26.83 -9.56
CA GLU A 38 22.89 -26.63 -8.30
C GLU A 38 22.32 -25.49 -7.44
N GLN A 39 21.35 -24.73 -7.95
CA GLN A 39 20.79 -23.57 -7.27
C GLN A 39 19.52 -23.94 -6.49
N ARG A 40 19.47 -23.47 -5.24
CA ARG A 40 18.29 -23.55 -4.36
C ARG A 40 17.53 -22.22 -4.39
N TYR A 41 16.20 -22.32 -4.35
CA TYR A 41 15.26 -21.20 -4.38
C TYR A 41 14.20 -21.39 -3.30
N CYS A 42 13.86 -20.37 -2.53
CA CYS A 42 12.96 -20.52 -1.38
C CYS A 42 11.86 -19.45 -1.34
N LEU A 43 10.61 -19.88 -1.15
CA LEU A 43 9.50 -18.96 -0.89
C LEU A 43 9.79 -18.05 0.30
N PRO A 44 9.41 -16.76 0.25
CA PRO A 44 9.68 -15.83 1.33
C PRO A 44 9.02 -16.26 2.63
N SER A 45 9.78 -16.25 3.72
CA SER A 45 9.25 -16.43 5.09
C SER A 45 8.87 -15.10 5.75
N LEU A 46 9.23 -13.98 5.12
CA LEU A 46 8.95 -12.63 5.56
C LEU A 46 8.41 -11.82 4.37
N LEU A 47 7.36 -11.04 4.61
CA LEU A 47 6.81 -10.09 3.66
C LEU A 47 6.88 -8.68 4.23
N GLY A 48 7.65 -7.83 3.58
CA GLY A 48 7.64 -6.39 3.79
C GLY A 48 6.43 -5.76 3.11
N VAL A 49 5.42 -5.40 3.89
CA VAL A 49 4.17 -4.85 3.42
C VAL A 49 4.02 -3.38 3.82
N GLY A 50 3.99 -2.52 2.82
CA GLY A 50 3.70 -1.11 3.06
C GLY A 50 4.82 -0.28 3.69
N THR A 51 4.66 1.04 3.78
CA THR A 51 3.83 1.85 2.85
C THR A 51 4.72 2.62 1.90
N VAL A 52 4.20 2.87 0.68
CA VAL A 52 4.95 3.56 -0.38
C VAL A 52 5.38 4.93 0.10
N GLY A 53 6.70 5.12 0.28
CA GLY A 53 7.30 6.38 0.72
C GLY A 53 7.58 6.48 2.23
N ALA A 54 7.40 5.39 2.97
CA ALA A 54 7.75 5.27 4.38
C ALA A 54 9.20 4.76 4.62
N GLY A 55 10.01 4.60 3.57
CA GLY A 55 11.38 4.11 3.71
C GLY A 55 11.54 2.59 3.55
N SER A 56 10.58 1.92 2.89
CA SER A 56 10.64 0.49 2.61
C SER A 56 11.89 0.08 1.82
N THR A 57 12.45 0.94 0.96
CA THR A 57 13.68 0.63 0.21
C THR A 57 14.86 0.59 1.15
N SER A 58 15.09 1.66 1.92
CA SER A 58 16.16 1.68 2.92
C SER A 58 16.06 0.52 3.90
N LEU A 59 14.86 0.21 4.40
CA LEU A 59 14.67 -0.94 5.30
C LEU A 59 15.03 -2.27 4.62
N ALA A 60 14.60 -2.50 3.37
CA ALA A 60 14.94 -3.72 2.64
C ALA A 60 16.45 -3.89 2.48
N GLU A 61 17.17 -2.82 2.16
CA GLU A 61 18.63 -2.85 2.05
C GLU A 61 19.30 -3.20 3.39
N TYR A 62 18.91 -2.56 4.50
CA TYR A 62 19.44 -2.90 5.82
C TYR A 62 19.16 -4.34 6.23
N LEU A 63 18.01 -4.92 5.83
CA LEU A 63 17.70 -6.32 6.07
C LEU A 63 18.55 -7.24 5.19
N ASN A 64 18.74 -6.88 3.92
CA ASN A 64 19.54 -7.63 2.93
C ASN A 64 21.03 -7.66 3.27
N ALA A 65 21.51 -6.70 4.07
CA ALA A 65 22.87 -6.69 4.59
C ALA A 65 23.16 -7.80 5.62
N HIS A 66 22.13 -8.47 6.16
CA HIS A 66 22.32 -9.58 7.08
C HIS A 66 22.67 -10.86 6.29
N PRO A 67 23.74 -11.61 6.66
CA PRO A 67 24.24 -12.73 5.85
C PRO A 67 23.28 -13.93 5.70
N ARG A 68 22.20 -13.94 6.49
CA ARG A 68 21.14 -14.97 6.46
C ARG A 68 19.79 -14.42 6.02
N LEU A 69 19.75 -13.24 5.41
CA LEU A 69 18.55 -12.66 4.83
C LEU A 69 18.83 -12.25 3.40
N THR A 70 17.89 -12.50 2.51
CA THR A 70 17.95 -12.01 1.13
C THR A 70 16.56 -11.71 0.60
N TYR A 71 16.40 -10.63 -0.16
CA TYR A 71 15.19 -10.45 -0.97
C TYR A 71 15.24 -11.16 -2.32
N GLY A 72 16.35 -11.87 -2.63
CA GLY A 72 16.50 -12.57 -3.89
C GLY A 72 17.06 -11.67 -5.00
N ASN A 73 16.50 -11.80 -6.20
CA ASN A 73 17.00 -11.11 -7.40
C ASN A 73 16.70 -9.61 -7.39
N GLU A 74 15.54 -9.22 -6.88
CA GLU A 74 15.09 -7.83 -6.87
C GLU A 74 14.15 -7.55 -5.70
N LYS A 75 13.79 -6.29 -5.53
CA LYS A 75 12.75 -5.85 -4.60
C LYS A 75 11.45 -5.62 -5.40
N GLU A 76 10.30 -5.65 -4.73
CA GLU A 76 8.99 -5.34 -5.32
C GLU A 76 8.64 -6.27 -6.49
N HIS A 77 8.66 -7.58 -6.21
CA HIS A 77 8.27 -8.62 -7.17
C HIS A 77 6.84 -8.48 -7.68
N ARG A 78 6.00 -7.72 -6.95
CA ARG A 78 4.60 -7.42 -7.31
C ARG A 78 3.76 -8.68 -7.52
N TRP A 79 4.16 -9.79 -6.91
CA TRP A 79 3.53 -11.09 -7.11
C TRP A 79 2.06 -11.05 -6.69
N PHE A 80 1.78 -10.46 -5.53
CA PHE A 80 0.43 -10.36 -4.98
C PHE A 80 -0.31 -9.09 -5.38
N ARG A 81 0.30 -8.27 -6.24
CA ARG A 81 -0.29 -6.98 -6.62
C ARG A 81 -1.43 -7.22 -7.60
N PHE A 82 -2.58 -6.66 -7.28
CA PHE A 82 -3.70 -6.61 -8.22
C PHE A 82 -3.72 -5.27 -8.95
N SER A 83 -3.88 -5.32 -10.26
CA SER A 83 -4.07 -4.14 -11.09
C SER A 83 -5.36 -4.27 -11.89
N THR A 84 -6.06 -3.14 -12.08
CA THR A 84 -7.03 -3.04 -13.16
C THR A 84 -6.27 -3.04 -14.49
N MET A 85 -6.78 -3.74 -15.51
CA MET A 85 -6.24 -3.72 -16.87
C MET A 85 -5.79 -2.31 -17.25
N SER A 86 -4.57 -2.23 -17.78
CA SER A 86 -4.04 -0.96 -18.27
C SER A 86 -5.02 -0.32 -19.27
N SER A 87 -5.07 1.02 -19.33
CA SER A 87 -5.96 1.74 -20.26
C SER A 87 -5.88 1.23 -21.71
N PRO A 88 -4.72 0.84 -22.29
CA PRO A 88 -4.67 0.18 -23.59
C PRO A 88 -5.38 -1.18 -23.66
N MET A 89 -5.26 -2.03 -22.63
CA MET A 89 -5.93 -3.33 -22.57
C MET A 89 -7.43 -3.18 -22.36
N LEU A 90 -7.85 -2.26 -21.48
CA LEU A 90 -9.25 -1.90 -21.33
C LEU A 90 -9.81 -1.35 -22.66
N ARG A 91 -9.08 -0.43 -23.31
CA ARG A 91 -9.46 0.09 -24.65
C ARG A 91 -9.50 -0.99 -25.72
N HIS A 92 -8.68 -2.03 -25.63
CA HIS A 92 -8.74 -3.16 -26.55
C HIS A 92 -9.97 -4.02 -26.28
N ALA A 93 -10.23 -4.40 -25.03
CA ALA A 93 -11.43 -5.12 -24.61
C ALA A 93 -12.71 -4.36 -25.04
N MET A 94 -12.73 -3.05 -24.82
CA MET A 94 -13.80 -2.13 -25.28
C MET A 94 -13.99 -2.11 -26.80
N LYS A 95 -12.94 -2.38 -27.58
CA LYS A 95 -13.00 -2.39 -29.05
C LYS A 95 -13.40 -3.76 -29.60
N THR A 96 -13.06 -4.83 -28.89
CA THR A 96 -13.25 -6.21 -29.35
C THR A 96 -14.54 -6.82 -28.84
N ASP A 97 -15.11 -6.29 -27.76
CA ASP A 97 -16.40 -6.72 -27.21
C ASP A 97 -17.50 -5.72 -27.60
N PRO A 98 -18.37 -6.04 -28.58
CA PRO A 98 -19.44 -5.15 -29.03
C PRO A 98 -20.54 -4.92 -27.97
N GLU A 99 -20.57 -5.71 -26.89
CA GLU A 99 -21.49 -5.49 -25.76
C GLU A 99 -20.95 -4.47 -24.75
N PHE A 100 -19.68 -4.06 -24.87
CA PHE A 100 -19.07 -3.09 -23.98
C PHE A 100 -19.40 -1.65 -24.43
N THR A 101 -20.31 -0.96 -23.73
CA THR A 101 -20.65 0.45 -24.02
C THR A 101 -20.28 1.39 -22.88
N LEU A 102 -19.66 2.52 -23.22
CA LEU A 102 -19.54 3.64 -22.29
C LEU A 102 -20.87 4.41 -22.26
N PRO A 103 -21.30 4.91 -21.10
CA PRO A 103 -22.48 5.72 -21.00
C PRO A 103 -22.32 7.06 -21.73
N PRO A 104 -23.43 7.66 -22.20
CA PRO A 104 -23.42 8.99 -22.77
C PRO A 104 -22.97 10.04 -21.75
N ARG A 105 -22.23 11.05 -22.23
CA ARG A 105 -21.60 12.10 -21.40
C ARG A 105 -22.58 12.80 -20.44
N SER A 106 -23.82 13.01 -20.87
CA SER A 106 -24.88 13.62 -20.06
C SER A 106 -25.30 12.82 -18.83
N GLU A 107 -24.99 11.53 -18.75
CA GLU A 107 -25.20 10.71 -17.55
C GLU A 107 -23.95 10.66 -16.65
N LEU A 108 -22.75 10.81 -17.21
CA LEU A 108 -21.51 10.97 -16.44
C LEU A 108 -21.51 12.29 -15.65
N ASP A 109 -22.04 13.36 -16.23
CA ASP A 109 -22.09 14.69 -15.61
C ASP A 109 -23.06 14.76 -14.41
N LYS A 110 -23.91 13.73 -14.20
CA LYS A 110 -24.87 13.64 -13.08
C LYS A 110 -24.33 12.90 -11.86
N LEU A 111 -23.16 12.27 -11.96
CA LEU A 111 -22.58 11.46 -10.90
C LEU A 111 -21.71 12.34 -9.98
N PRO A 112 -21.76 12.15 -8.66
CA PRO A 112 -20.97 12.96 -7.73
C PRO A 112 -19.47 12.74 -7.99
N TYR A 113 -18.82 13.78 -8.54
CA TYR A 113 -17.38 13.97 -8.76
C TYR A 113 -16.61 12.89 -9.55
N GLY A 114 -16.17 13.23 -10.77
CA GLY A 114 -14.87 12.78 -11.33
C GLY A 114 -14.67 11.29 -11.67
N HIS A 115 -15.69 10.46 -11.53
CA HIS A 115 -15.64 9.04 -11.85
C HIS A 115 -16.17 8.83 -13.28
N VAL A 116 -15.33 8.35 -14.20
CA VAL A 116 -15.82 7.79 -15.48
C VAL A 116 -16.53 6.50 -15.11
N TYR A 117 -17.73 6.23 -15.61
CA TYR A 117 -18.42 4.94 -15.43
C TYR A 117 -18.62 4.23 -16.78
N ALA A 118 -18.77 2.90 -16.81
CA ALA A 118 -19.19 2.07 -17.94
C ALA A 118 -20.60 1.50 -17.64
N ARG A 119 -21.43 1.31 -18.68
CA ARG A 119 -22.82 0.82 -18.56
C ARG A 119 -22.96 -0.50 -19.31
N MET A 120 -23.55 -1.51 -18.67
CA MET A 120 -23.79 -2.81 -19.32
C MET A 120 -25.23 -2.96 -19.83
N ALA A 121 -25.47 -3.99 -20.65
CA ALA A 121 -26.73 -4.25 -21.36
C ALA A 121 -27.99 -4.37 -20.46
N ASP A 122 -27.81 -4.60 -19.16
CA ASP A 122 -28.87 -4.67 -18.14
C ASP A 122 -29.14 -3.36 -17.39
N GLY A 123 -28.42 -2.28 -17.72
CA GLY A 123 -28.68 -0.93 -17.19
C GLY A 123 -27.89 -0.54 -15.93
N MET A 124 -26.92 -1.34 -15.49
CA MET A 124 -26.09 -1.07 -14.31
C MET A 124 -24.79 -0.28 -14.61
N TRP A 125 -24.25 0.43 -13.61
CA TRP A 125 -23.16 1.42 -13.72
C TRP A 125 -21.89 1.02 -12.94
N PHE A 126 -20.69 1.19 -13.53
CA PHE A 126 -19.39 0.87 -12.86
C PHE A 126 -18.32 1.93 -13.09
N PRO A 127 -17.48 2.30 -12.12
CA PRO A 127 -16.41 3.28 -12.35
C PRO A 127 -15.29 2.70 -13.23
N ALA A 128 -15.05 3.29 -14.40
CA ALA A 128 -13.99 2.99 -15.36
C ALA A 128 -12.60 3.51 -14.95
N ASN A 129 -12.51 4.39 -13.94
CA ASN A 129 -11.25 4.75 -13.30
C ASN A 129 -11.15 4.00 -11.96
N GLY A 130 -10.19 3.09 -11.83
CA GLY A 130 -9.99 2.16 -10.70
C GLY A 130 -9.69 2.79 -9.32
N THR A 131 -10.52 3.72 -8.86
CA THR A 131 -10.47 4.33 -7.53
C THR A 131 -11.87 4.35 -6.95
N TYR A 132 -12.11 3.49 -5.96
CA TYR A 132 -13.36 3.45 -5.19
C TYR A 132 -13.35 4.50 -4.09
N SER A 133 -14.46 5.22 -3.92
CA SER A 133 -14.85 5.78 -2.62
C SER A 133 -16.12 5.05 -2.17
N THR A 134 -16.15 4.60 -0.92
CA THR A 134 -17.27 3.86 -0.33
C THR A 134 -18.35 4.85 0.11
N GLY A 135 -19.31 5.13 -0.76
CA GLY A 135 -20.52 5.89 -0.45
C GLY A 135 -21.74 5.25 -1.09
N ALA A 136 -22.52 4.52 -0.28
CA ALA A 136 -23.91 4.09 -0.51
C ALA A 136 -24.27 3.47 -1.88
N VAL A 137 -24.09 2.15 -2.01
CA VAL A 137 -24.91 1.33 -2.92
C VAL A 137 -25.61 0.28 -2.06
N THR A 138 -26.92 0.40 -1.94
CA THR A 138 -27.77 -0.40 -1.04
C THR A 138 -28.14 -1.78 -1.56
N ASP A 139 -27.70 -2.16 -2.77
CA ASP A 139 -27.85 -3.50 -3.31
C ASP A 139 -26.51 -4.08 -3.77
N LEU A 140 -25.66 -4.34 -2.79
CA LEU A 140 -24.29 -4.80 -2.99
C LEU A 140 -24.25 -6.27 -3.47
N HIS A 141 -25.25 -7.08 -3.13
CA HIS A 141 -25.22 -8.53 -3.34
C HIS A 141 -25.52 -8.92 -4.80
N GLY A 142 -26.48 -8.25 -5.45
CA GLY A 142 -26.75 -8.45 -6.88
C GLY A 142 -25.62 -7.91 -7.78
N ALA A 143 -25.04 -6.76 -7.40
CA ALA A 143 -23.87 -6.22 -8.09
C ALA A 143 -22.64 -7.15 -7.93
N LEU A 144 -22.40 -7.71 -6.75
CA LEU A 144 -21.27 -8.61 -6.47
C LEU A 144 -21.29 -9.92 -7.27
N HIS A 145 -22.47 -10.52 -7.47
CA HIS A 145 -22.60 -11.77 -8.23
C HIS A 145 -22.40 -11.57 -9.74
N MET A 146 -22.71 -10.39 -10.29
CA MET A 146 -22.42 -10.04 -11.69
C MET A 146 -21.00 -9.49 -11.89
N LEU A 147 -20.44 -8.80 -10.88
CA LEU A 147 -19.04 -8.39 -10.83
C LEU A 147 -18.11 -9.62 -10.93
N GLN A 148 -18.51 -10.76 -10.37
CA GLN A 148 -17.81 -12.05 -10.43
C GLN A 148 -17.60 -12.58 -11.85
N GLU A 149 -18.61 -12.59 -12.73
CA GLU A 149 -18.46 -13.17 -14.07
C GLU A 149 -17.87 -12.19 -15.09
N LYS A 150 -18.10 -10.87 -14.94
CA LYS A 150 -17.70 -9.88 -15.98
C LYS A 150 -16.50 -9.00 -15.63
N LEU A 151 -16.11 -8.84 -14.35
CA LEU A 151 -14.90 -8.07 -13.99
C LEU A 151 -13.66 -8.90 -13.69
N LEU A 152 -13.77 -10.22 -13.50
CA LEU A 152 -12.60 -11.10 -13.39
C LEU A 152 -11.59 -10.92 -14.53
N PRO A 153 -12.02 -10.67 -15.80
CA PRO A 153 -11.09 -10.34 -16.87
C PRO A 153 -10.34 -9.01 -16.69
N ILE A 154 -10.87 -8.09 -15.87
CA ILE A 154 -10.39 -6.71 -15.74
C ILE A 154 -9.41 -6.54 -14.57
N VAL A 155 -9.51 -7.36 -13.52
CA VAL A 155 -8.57 -7.34 -12.40
C VAL A 155 -7.60 -8.51 -12.52
N THR A 156 -6.37 -8.22 -12.92
CA THR A 156 -5.32 -9.24 -13.04
C THR A 156 -4.32 -9.10 -11.91
N GLN A 157 -4.00 -10.22 -11.27
CA GLN A 157 -2.80 -10.33 -10.46
C GLN A 157 -1.58 -10.10 -11.39
N GLU A 158 -0.66 -9.22 -10.97
CA GLU A 158 0.55 -8.89 -11.75
C GLU A 158 1.52 -10.10 -11.77
N GLY A 159 1.64 -10.83 -10.65
CA GLY A 159 2.32 -12.12 -10.60
C GLY A 159 1.61 -13.17 -11.43
N LYS A 160 2.37 -13.92 -12.24
CA LYS A 160 1.85 -15.00 -13.09
C LYS A 160 2.66 -16.26 -12.86
N GLY A 161 1.98 -17.40 -12.82
CA GLY A 161 2.62 -18.71 -12.74
C GLY A 161 2.23 -19.48 -11.49
N THR A 162 3.00 -20.52 -11.19
CA THR A 162 2.83 -21.34 -9.99
C THR A 162 3.59 -20.75 -8.80
N TRP A 163 3.45 -21.34 -7.61
CA TRP A 163 4.28 -20.92 -6.47
C TRP A 163 5.77 -21.22 -6.71
N GLU A 164 6.10 -22.22 -7.53
CA GLU A 164 7.48 -22.49 -7.93
C GLU A 164 8.05 -21.35 -8.75
N ASP A 165 7.27 -20.79 -9.68
CA ASP A 165 7.66 -19.60 -10.45
C ASP A 165 7.89 -18.38 -9.52
N TYR A 166 7.14 -18.30 -8.43
CA TYR A 166 7.40 -17.30 -7.39
C TYR A 166 8.71 -17.58 -6.65
N ALA A 167 8.93 -18.82 -6.21
CA ALA A 167 10.12 -19.22 -5.47
C ALA A 167 11.42 -18.93 -6.26
N LEU A 168 11.40 -19.10 -7.60
CA LEU A 168 12.57 -18.84 -8.46
C LEU A 168 13.13 -17.41 -8.40
N GLN A 169 12.36 -16.46 -7.85
CA GLN A 169 12.81 -15.08 -7.66
C GLN A 169 13.75 -14.93 -6.46
N PHE A 170 13.87 -15.97 -5.62
CA PHE A 170 14.60 -15.94 -4.36
C PHE A 170 15.71 -17.00 -4.29
N PRO A 171 16.81 -16.84 -5.05
CA PRO A 171 17.97 -17.73 -4.92
C PRO A 171 18.58 -17.62 -3.51
N VAL A 172 18.96 -18.76 -2.93
CA VAL A 172 19.66 -18.83 -1.64
C VAL A 172 20.98 -19.59 -1.78
N ASN A 173 22.00 -19.12 -1.07
CA ASN A 173 23.33 -19.72 -1.09
C ASN A 173 23.53 -20.76 0.03
N THR A 174 22.74 -20.67 1.10
CA THR A 174 22.87 -21.53 2.28
C THR A 174 21.50 -22.03 2.73
N GLU A 175 21.49 -23.15 3.47
CA GLU A 175 20.24 -23.74 3.94
C GLU A 175 19.52 -22.91 5.01
N ASP A 176 20.26 -22.06 5.70
CA ASP A 176 19.80 -21.26 6.84
C ASP A 176 19.46 -19.80 6.46
N THR A 177 19.50 -19.48 5.17
CA THR A 177 19.08 -18.18 4.61
C THR A 177 17.56 -18.08 4.61
N ILE A 178 17.05 -17.00 5.18
CA ILE A 178 15.65 -16.59 5.11
C ILE A 178 15.46 -15.68 3.90
N THR A 179 14.46 -15.97 3.08
CA THR A 179 14.06 -15.10 1.97
C THR A 179 12.92 -14.17 2.37
N PHE A 180 12.89 -12.98 1.78
CA PHE A 180 11.80 -12.02 2.00
C PHE A 180 11.37 -11.30 0.72
N ASP A 181 10.08 -11.01 0.58
CA ASP A 181 9.59 -10.12 -0.49
C ASP A 181 9.15 -8.79 0.13
N PHE A 182 9.61 -7.68 -0.42
CA PHE A 182 9.27 -6.36 0.11
C PHE A 182 8.57 -5.53 -0.96
N ASP A 183 7.23 -5.48 -0.91
CA ASP A 183 6.43 -4.63 -1.78
C ASP A 183 5.59 -3.64 -0.95
N PRO A 184 5.89 -2.34 -1.01
CA PRO A 184 5.18 -1.33 -0.25
C PRO A 184 3.73 -1.11 -0.72
N THR A 185 3.31 -1.71 -1.83
CA THR A 185 1.94 -1.64 -2.35
C THR A 185 1.04 -2.73 -1.78
N TYR A 186 1.57 -3.80 -1.19
CA TYR A 186 0.74 -4.88 -0.65
C TYR A 186 -0.18 -4.40 0.47
N MET A 187 0.28 -3.48 1.33
CA MET A 187 -0.55 -2.92 2.40
C MET A 187 -1.67 -2.03 1.87
N THR A 188 -1.39 -1.28 0.81
CA THR A 188 -2.18 -0.10 0.45
C THR A 188 -2.73 -0.23 -0.96
N GLY A 189 -4.05 -0.26 -1.10
CA GLY A 189 -4.70 -0.24 -2.41
C GLY A 189 -6.15 -0.66 -2.35
N ALA A 190 -6.87 -0.40 -3.45
CA ALA A 190 -8.26 -0.83 -3.63
C ALA A 190 -8.43 -2.36 -3.50
N TYR A 191 -7.34 -3.12 -3.69
CA TYR A 191 -7.32 -4.58 -3.67
C TYR A 191 -6.51 -5.15 -2.50
N SER A 192 -6.26 -4.36 -1.45
CA SER A 192 -5.50 -4.83 -0.28
C SER A 192 -6.08 -6.12 0.32
N ARG A 193 -7.41 -6.24 0.42
CA ARG A 193 -8.06 -7.50 0.88
C ARG A 193 -7.75 -8.71 -0.01
N ALA A 194 -7.88 -8.56 -1.33
CA ALA A 194 -7.55 -9.63 -2.28
C ALA A 194 -6.04 -9.97 -2.23
N THR A 195 -5.20 -8.95 -2.05
CA THR A 195 -3.76 -9.11 -1.83
C THR A 195 -3.48 -9.97 -0.60
N PHE A 196 -4.15 -9.72 0.53
CA PHE A 196 -3.96 -10.50 1.76
C PHE A 196 -4.47 -11.94 1.62
N ALA A 197 -5.64 -12.12 1.02
CA ALA A 197 -6.16 -13.46 0.74
C ALA A 197 -5.17 -14.27 -0.13
N SER A 198 -4.64 -13.65 -1.19
CA SER A 198 -3.64 -14.27 -2.07
C SER A 198 -2.35 -14.62 -1.32
N ILE A 199 -1.82 -13.71 -0.49
CA ILE A 199 -0.64 -13.97 0.35
C ILE A 199 -0.85 -15.18 1.26
N VAL A 200 -1.97 -15.20 2.00
CA VAL A 200 -2.27 -16.26 2.98
C VAL A 200 -2.39 -17.62 2.30
N HIS A 201 -2.94 -17.62 1.09
CA HIS A 201 -3.04 -18.83 0.27
C HIS A 201 -1.67 -19.27 -0.27
N THR A 202 -0.87 -18.37 -0.85
CA THR A 202 0.36 -18.73 -1.55
C THR A 202 1.56 -18.99 -0.63
N VAL A 203 1.69 -18.25 0.47
CA VAL A 203 2.81 -18.36 1.42
C VAL A 203 2.30 -18.46 2.86
N PRO A 204 1.52 -19.53 3.19
CA PRO A 204 0.96 -19.69 4.53
C PRO A 204 2.06 -19.73 5.59
N GLY A 205 1.84 -18.99 6.68
CA GLY A 205 2.80 -18.90 7.79
C GLY A 205 3.87 -17.83 7.64
N ALA A 206 3.91 -17.08 6.53
CA ALA A 206 4.81 -15.95 6.38
C ALA A 206 4.59 -14.90 7.50
N LYS A 207 5.69 -14.27 7.90
CA LYS A 207 5.68 -13.11 8.81
C LYS A 207 5.48 -11.82 8.02
N MET A 208 4.80 -10.84 8.61
CA MET A 208 4.44 -9.57 8.00
C MET A 208 5.16 -8.42 8.71
N LEU A 209 5.87 -7.60 7.95
CA LEU A 209 6.60 -6.44 8.45
C LEU A 209 6.15 -5.19 7.71
N ALA A 210 5.71 -4.16 8.42
CA ALA A 210 5.31 -2.90 7.82
C ALA A 210 6.12 -1.74 8.36
N VAL A 211 6.57 -0.86 7.47
CA VAL A 211 7.12 0.44 7.87
C VAL A 211 6.08 1.52 7.62
N LEU A 212 5.63 2.14 8.70
CA LEU A 212 4.61 3.18 8.71
C LEU A 212 5.29 4.53 8.97
N ARG A 213 4.80 5.57 8.33
CA ARG A 213 5.27 6.95 8.51
C ARG A 213 4.12 7.79 9.01
N ASP A 214 4.38 8.95 9.60
CA ASP A 214 3.31 9.93 9.80
C ASP A 214 2.46 10.07 8.51
N PRO A 215 1.15 9.74 8.56
CA PRO A 215 0.29 9.70 7.39
C PRO A 215 0.21 11.06 6.67
N SER A 216 0.42 12.15 7.42
CA SER A 216 0.38 13.52 6.93
C SER A 216 1.66 13.86 6.15
N GLU A 217 2.82 13.47 6.68
CA GLU A 217 4.09 13.57 5.94
C GLU A 217 4.04 12.73 4.66
N LEU A 218 3.43 11.54 4.73
CA LEU A 218 3.35 10.63 3.59
C LEU A 218 2.44 11.18 2.47
N ALA A 219 1.28 11.72 2.85
CA ALA A 219 0.37 12.40 1.94
C ALA A 219 1.07 13.56 1.22
N CYS A 220 1.82 14.35 1.99
CA CYS A 220 2.63 15.46 1.49
C CYS A 220 3.72 15.03 0.52
N ARG A 221 4.52 14.04 0.90
CA ARG A 221 5.58 13.50 0.04
C ARG A 221 5.02 13.04 -1.30
N ARG A 222 3.85 12.40 -1.32
CA ARG A 222 3.23 11.96 -2.59
C ARG A 222 2.77 13.13 -3.47
N VAL A 223 2.32 14.23 -2.87
CA VAL A 223 1.97 15.45 -3.62
C VAL A 223 3.23 16.02 -4.28
N ILE A 224 4.32 16.16 -3.51
CA ILE A 224 5.60 16.66 -4.01
C ILE A 224 6.16 15.74 -5.11
N LEU A 225 6.20 14.42 -4.87
CA LEU A 225 6.70 13.45 -5.83
C LEU A 225 5.93 13.49 -7.15
N ARG A 226 4.61 13.68 -7.10
CA ARG A 226 3.81 13.84 -8.33
C ARG A 226 4.09 15.16 -9.02
N ALA A 227 4.19 16.26 -8.27
CA ALA A 227 4.53 17.56 -8.83
C ALA A 227 5.89 17.54 -9.53
N SER A 228 6.85 16.76 -9.02
CA SER A 228 8.17 16.60 -9.65
C SER A 228 8.16 15.69 -10.88
N ILE A 229 7.26 14.71 -10.96
CA ILE A 229 7.17 13.78 -12.11
C ILE A 229 6.29 14.36 -13.22
N SER A 230 5.26 15.14 -12.88
CA SER A 230 4.46 15.81 -13.88
C SER A 230 5.26 16.94 -14.49
N GLU A 231 5.73 16.78 -15.73
CA GLU A 231 6.26 17.88 -16.57
C GLU A 231 5.24 19.04 -16.76
N HIS A 232 4.02 18.86 -16.27
CA HIS A 232 2.92 19.80 -16.37
C HIS A 232 2.89 20.69 -15.12
N GLY A 233 3.25 21.96 -15.28
CA GLY A 233 3.14 22.99 -14.24
C GLY A 233 1.74 23.17 -13.62
N ALA A 234 0.72 22.49 -14.16
CA ALA A 234 -0.66 22.49 -13.66
C ALA A 234 -0.82 21.88 -12.25
N LEU A 235 -0.05 20.85 -11.87
CA LEU A 235 -0.13 20.34 -10.50
C LEU A 235 0.45 21.34 -9.49
N ARG A 236 1.48 22.07 -9.93
CA ARG A 236 2.14 23.12 -9.14
C ARG A 236 1.22 24.32 -8.95
N SER A 237 0.51 24.75 -10.01
CA SER A 237 -0.50 25.81 -9.90
C SER A 237 -1.66 25.41 -8.98
N CYS A 238 -2.12 24.15 -8.99
CA CYS A 238 -3.11 23.67 -8.03
C CYS A 238 -2.59 23.69 -6.58
N ILE A 239 -1.34 23.29 -6.32
CA ILE A 239 -0.73 23.37 -4.98
C ILE A 239 -0.61 24.82 -4.53
N ASP A 240 -0.14 25.71 -5.41
CA ASP A 240 0.00 27.14 -5.13
C ASP A 240 -1.36 27.82 -4.90
N LEU A 241 -2.40 27.46 -5.67
CA LEU A 241 -3.78 27.93 -5.49
C LEU A 241 -4.36 27.45 -4.16
N MET A 242 -4.21 26.16 -3.84
CA MET A 242 -4.64 25.61 -2.54
C MET A 242 -3.88 26.20 -1.35
N ALA A 243 -2.62 26.61 -1.54
CA ALA A 243 -1.82 27.28 -0.51
C ALA A 243 -2.24 28.74 -0.28
N ARG A 244 -2.73 29.43 -1.32
CA ARG A 244 -3.11 30.84 -1.28
C ARG A 244 -4.56 31.06 -0.82
N GLU A 245 -5.47 30.16 -1.18
CA GLU A 245 -6.90 30.34 -0.91
C GLU A 245 -7.54 29.08 -0.27
N PRO A 246 -7.24 28.78 1.00
CA PRO A 246 -7.72 27.57 1.66
C PRO A 246 -9.25 27.52 1.87
N ASN A 247 -9.94 28.65 1.68
CA ASN A 247 -11.39 28.80 1.90
C ASN A 247 -12.16 29.19 0.62
N SER A 248 -11.53 29.25 -0.55
CA SER A 248 -12.28 29.60 -1.76
C SER A 248 -13.06 28.37 -2.24
N ASN A 249 -14.38 28.48 -2.21
CA ASN A 249 -15.29 27.49 -2.82
C ASN A 249 -15.17 27.45 -4.35
N SER A 250 -14.26 28.24 -4.94
CA SER A 250 -14.03 28.40 -6.37
C SER A 250 -12.77 27.71 -6.87
N VAL A 251 -12.16 26.79 -6.10
CA VAL A 251 -11.09 25.95 -6.63
C VAL A 251 -11.68 25.13 -7.78
N ASP A 252 -11.29 25.50 -9.00
CA ASP A 252 -11.74 24.92 -10.26
C ASP A 252 -11.83 23.39 -10.20
N HIS A 253 -12.84 22.82 -10.87
CA HIS A 253 -13.04 21.37 -11.03
C HIS A 253 -11.81 20.65 -11.60
N ASP A 254 -10.87 21.37 -12.22
CA ASP A 254 -9.60 20.83 -12.70
C ASP A 254 -8.61 20.45 -11.58
N CYS A 255 -8.76 20.99 -10.36
CA CYS A 255 -8.03 20.49 -9.19
C CYS A 255 -8.73 19.27 -8.55
N ASN A 256 -9.00 18.24 -9.36
CA ASN A 256 -9.29 16.86 -8.96
C ASN A 256 -8.27 16.27 -7.95
N ALA A 257 -7.18 16.99 -7.70
CA ALA A 257 -6.26 16.82 -6.59
C ALA A 257 -6.97 16.64 -5.23
N LEU A 258 -8.09 17.32 -4.96
CA LEU A 258 -8.81 17.21 -3.67
C LEU A 258 -9.52 15.86 -3.48
N ALA A 259 -10.20 15.35 -4.50
CA ALA A 259 -10.82 14.02 -4.49
C ALA A 259 -9.75 12.90 -4.45
N LEU A 260 -8.66 13.08 -5.22
CA LEU A 260 -7.48 12.22 -5.12
C LEU A 260 -6.83 12.29 -3.74
N HIS A 261 -6.85 13.44 -3.07
CA HIS A 261 -6.34 13.60 -1.71
C HIS A 261 -7.22 12.88 -0.70
N ALA A 262 -8.55 12.98 -0.80
CA ALA A 262 -9.49 12.27 0.07
C ALA A 262 -9.36 10.74 -0.05
N HIS A 263 -9.33 10.19 -1.27
CA HIS A 263 -9.06 8.76 -1.50
C HIS A 263 -7.71 8.33 -0.91
N ARG A 264 -6.70 9.20 -0.95
CA ARG A 264 -5.37 8.91 -0.41
C ARG A 264 -5.32 8.99 1.11
N LEU A 265 -6.08 9.87 1.74
CA LEU A 265 -6.16 9.93 3.20
C LEU A 265 -6.66 8.60 3.78
N HIS A 266 -7.61 7.95 3.08
CA HIS A 266 -8.05 6.60 3.45
C HIS A 266 -6.92 5.56 3.32
N THR A 267 -6.10 5.65 2.27
CA THR A 267 -4.91 4.79 2.08
C THR A 267 -3.89 4.93 3.24
N TYR A 268 -3.97 6.01 4.00
CA TYR A 268 -3.11 6.29 5.15
C TYR A 268 -3.79 6.03 6.50
N CYS A 269 -5.03 5.52 6.49
CA CYS A 269 -5.70 5.04 7.69
C CYS A 269 -5.20 3.63 8.05
N TYR A 270 -3.97 3.55 8.57
CA TYR A 270 -3.30 2.27 8.79
C TYR A 270 -4.08 1.30 9.69
N ALA A 271 -4.89 1.81 10.63
CA ALA A 271 -5.72 0.99 11.50
C ALA A 271 -6.61 0.00 10.73
N GLU A 272 -7.20 0.43 9.61
CA GLU A 272 -8.08 -0.42 8.82
C GLU A 272 -7.29 -1.54 8.11
N HIS A 273 -6.14 -1.20 7.55
CA HIS A 273 -5.26 -2.17 6.89
C HIS A 273 -4.67 -3.18 7.88
N VAL A 274 -4.22 -2.71 9.05
CA VAL A 274 -3.69 -3.58 10.10
C VAL A 274 -4.80 -4.46 10.69
N ALA A 275 -6.01 -3.94 10.86
CA ALA A 275 -7.15 -4.74 11.33
C ALA A 275 -7.49 -5.85 10.33
N GLU A 276 -7.40 -5.56 9.03
CA GLU A 276 -7.56 -6.58 8.00
C GLU A 276 -6.48 -7.66 8.10
N TRP A 277 -5.22 -7.29 8.31
CA TRP A 277 -4.12 -8.25 8.48
C TRP A 277 -4.33 -9.18 9.66
N GLN A 278 -4.73 -8.63 10.80
CA GLN A 278 -4.91 -9.41 12.03
C GLN A 278 -6.04 -10.45 11.92
N LYS A 279 -6.91 -10.37 10.91
CA LYS A 279 -7.87 -11.45 10.60
C LYS A 279 -7.18 -12.71 10.06
N HIS A 280 -6.04 -12.56 9.40
CA HIS A 280 -5.35 -13.63 8.70
C HIS A 280 -4.01 -14.02 9.34
N PHE A 281 -3.34 -13.08 10.01
CA PHE A 281 -2.05 -13.28 10.65
C PHE A 281 -2.15 -13.19 12.16
N LYS A 282 -1.52 -14.14 12.86
CA LYS A 282 -1.43 -14.12 14.32
C LYS A 282 -0.57 -12.93 14.77
N PRO A 283 -0.85 -12.32 15.94
CA PRO A 283 -0.08 -11.16 16.41
C PRO A 283 1.45 -11.34 16.42
N PRO A 284 2.03 -12.50 16.83
CA PRO A 284 3.48 -12.70 16.76
C PRO A 284 4.08 -12.71 15.35
N ASN A 285 3.24 -12.84 14.31
CA ASN A 285 3.63 -12.82 12.91
C ASN A 285 3.44 -11.44 12.27
N VAL A 286 3.09 -10.40 13.02
CA VAL A 286 2.95 -9.04 12.50
C VAL A 286 3.85 -8.10 13.29
N MET A 287 4.72 -7.37 12.60
CA MET A 287 5.57 -6.33 13.18
C MET A 287 5.36 -5.01 12.44
N LEU A 288 5.09 -3.95 13.20
CA LEU A 288 4.95 -2.60 12.69
C LEU A 288 6.14 -1.76 13.15
N LEU A 289 6.76 -1.03 12.22
CA LEU A 289 7.92 -0.18 12.44
C LEU A 289 7.60 1.27 12.10
N LYS A 290 8.24 2.20 12.81
CA LYS A 290 8.16 3.62 12.50
C LYS A 290 9.28 4.04 11.56
N ALA A 291 8.90 4.69 10.47
CA ALA A 291 9.83 5.30 9.54
C ALA A 291 10.73 6.34 10.20
N GLU A 292 10.23 7.02 11.24
CA GLU A 292 10.99 8.02 12.00
C GLU A 292 12.17 7.39 12.76
N GLU A 293 12.00 6.18 13.31
CA GLU A 293 13.07 5.43 13.99
C GLU A 293 14.12 4.93 12.99
N LEU A 294 13.70 4.54 11.79
CA LEU A 294 14.61 4.15 10.70
C LEU A 294 15.50 5.31 10.24
N LYS A 295 14.96 6.54 10.20
CA LYS A 295 15.70 7.73 9.76
C LYS A 295 16.79 8.14 10.74
N ASP A 296 16.55 8.05 12.04
CA ASP A 296 17.51 8.46 13.08
C ASP A 296 18.61 7.40 13.25
N PRO A 297 19.89 7.70 12.93
CA PRO A 297 21.00 6.75 13.11
C PRO A 297 21.09 6.16 14.52
N LYS A 298 20.69 6.93 15.55
CA LYS A 298 20.71 6.46 16.95
C LYS A 298 19.71 5.34 17.23
N ASN A 299 18.59 5.31 16.51
CA ASN A 299 17.51 4.35 16.71
C ASN A 299 17.52 3.23 15.66
N ARG A 300 18.03 3.52 14.45
CA ARG A 300 18.07 2.63 13.29
C ARG A 300 18.64 1.25 13.63
N ALA A 301 19.86 1.20 14.18
CA ALA A 301 20.52 -0.05 14.51
C ALA A 301 19.70 -0.89 15.50
N SER A 302 19.13 -0.25 16.53
CA SER A 302 18.26 -0.93 17.50
C SER A 302 16.97 -1.43 16.86
N MET A 303 16.34 -0.64 16.00
CA MET A 303 15.10 -1.00 15.33
C MET A 303 15.30 -2.21 14.41
N VAL A 304 16.33 -2.18 13.57
CA VAL A 304 16.60 -3.28 12.62
C VAL A 304 17.12 -4.54 13.34
N ASN A 305 17.95 -4.40 14.38
CA ASN A 305 18.30 -5.53 15.25
C ASN A 305 17.08 -6.13 15.96
N GLY A 306 16.08 -5.32 16.28
CA GLY A 306 14.77 -5.78 16.76
C GLY A 306 14.06 -6.67 15.75
N VAL A 307 14.12 -6.33 14.46
CA VAL A 307 13.60 -7.19 13.37
C VAL A 307 14.38 -8.50 13.31
N PHE A 308 15.72 -8.47 13.38
CA PHE A 308 16.52 -9.69 13.39
C PHE A 308 16.18 -10.60 14.57
N SER A 309 16.08 -10.05 15.78
CA SER A 309 15.68 -10.81 16.96
C SER A 309 14.28 -11.40 16.80
N TRP A 310 13.32 -10.66 16.24
CA TRP A 310 11.98 -11.14 15.96
C TRP A 310 11.96 -12.28 14.93
N LEU A 311 12.89 -12.29 13.98
CA LEU A 311 13.11 -13.38 13.02
C LEU A 311 13.93 -14.54 13.59
N GLY A 312 14.45 -14.44 14.82
CA GLY A 312 15.34 -15.46 15.41
C GLY A 312 16.76 -15.44 14.83
N LEU A 313 17.18 -14.29 14.31
CA LEU A 313 18.51 -14.08 13.73
C LEU A 313 19.44 -13.34 14.72
N PRO A 314 20.76 -13.55 14.61
CA PRO A 314 21.73 -12.78 15.38
C PRO A 314 21.69 -11.30 14.98
N THR A 315 21.95 -10.42 15.94
CA THR A 315 22.05 -8.98 15.68
C THR A 315 23.34 -8.64 14.94
N LEU A 316 23.35 -7.57 14.16
CA LEU A 316 24.58 -7.04 13.58
C LEU A 316 25.41 -6.28 14.64
N SER A 317 26.72 -6.41 14.52
CA SER A 317 27.71 -5.71 15.34
C SER A 317 27.74 -4.21 15.05
N PRO A 318 28.16 -3.36 16.01
CA PRO A 318 28.28 -1.91 15.81
C PRO A 318 29.12 -1.52 14.57
N HIS A 319 30.26 -2.19 14.35
CA HIS A 319 31.14 -1.89 13.19
C HIS A 319 30.46 -2.15 11.84
N LYS A 320 29.52 -3.09 11.75
CA LYS A 320 28.76 -3.32 10.51
C LYS A 320 27.76 -2.21 10.27
N TRP A 321 27.15 -1.65 11.33
CA TRP A 321 26.26 -0.50 11.21
C TRP A 321 26.99 0.73 10.69
N ASP A 322 28.19 1.00 11.20
CA ASP A 322 29.00 2.14 10.73
C ASP A 322 29.29 2.02 9.21
N ALA A 323 29.60 0.83 8.72
CA ALA A 323 29.82 0.57 7.30
C ALA A 323 28.53 0.75 6.48
N LEU A 324 27.41 0.20 6.94
CA LEU A 324 26.11 0.32 6.26
C LEU A 324 25.62 1.76 6.20
N ASP A 325 25.79 2.53 7.28
CA ASP A 325 25.39 3.94 7.32
C ASP A 325 26.26 4.81 6.41
N GLN A 326 27.54 4.45 6.22
CA GLN A 326 28.42 5.10 5.25
C GLN A 326 28.01 4.77 3.81
N GLU A 327 27.67 3.53 3.51
CA GLU A 327 27.22 3.08 2.19
C GLU A 327 25.86 3.68 1.81
N HIS A 328 24.92 3.71 2.77
CA HIS A 328 23.58 4.25 2.60
C HIS A 328 23.44 5.73 2.93
N ASN A 329 24.55 6.49 2.95
CA ASN A 329 24.53 7.90 3.34
C ASN A 329 23.36 8.63 2.64
N PRO A 330 22.37 9.13 3.39
CA PRO A 330 21.11 9.64 2.83
C PRO A 330 21.28 10.83 1.87
N GLU A 331 22.46 11.47 1.86
CA GLU A 331 22.82 12.50 0.87
C GLU A 331 22.91 11.93 -0.56
N SER A 332 23.31 10.66 -0.74
CA SER A 332 23.45 10.04 -2.07
C SER A 332 22.13 9.54 -2.66
N THR A 333 21.12 9.25 -1.82
CA THR A 333 19.85 8.62 -2.24
C THR A 333 18.74 9.62 -2.63
N GLY A 334 19.08 10.89 -2.87
CA GLY A 334 18.17 11.86 -3.48
C GLY A 334 17.18 12.53 -2.53
N HIS A 335 17.39 12.46 -1.21
CA HIS A 335 16.59 13.23 -0.24
C HIS A 335 16.73 14.76 -0.38
N HIS A 336 17.66 15.25 -1.20
CA HIS A 336 17.78 16.67 -1.56
C HIS A 336 16.52 17.29 -2.19
N ALA A 337 15.59 16.49 -2.74
CA ALA A 337 14.35 17.03 -3.31
C ALA A 337 13.50 17.79 -2.28
N ALA A 338 13.47 17.37 -1.01
CA ALA A 338 12.69 18.07 0.02
C ALA A 338 13.33 19.41 0.44
N SER A 339 14.67 19.49 0.47
CA SER A 339 15.38 20.73 0.80
C SER A 339 15.23 21.81 -0.27
N LYS A 340 14.91 21.42 -1.52
CA LYS A 340 14.79 22.33 -2.65
C LYS A 340 13.50 23.17 -2.63
N TYR A 341 12.52 22.82 -1.78
CA TYR A 341 11.21 23.47 -1.74
C TYR A 341 10.75 23.78 -0.30
N PRO A 342 11.38 24.75 0.39
CA PRO A 342 11.02 25.11 1.77
C PRO A 342 9.56 25.58 1.91
N ASN A 343 8.96 26.15 0.86
CA ASN A 343 7.56 26.58 0.86
C ASN A 343 6.56 25.40 0.84
N ASP A 344 6.96 24.23 0.35
CA ASP A 344 6.09 23.05 0.30
C ASP A 344 5.85 22.48 1.70
N HIS A 345 6.79 22.69 2.62
CA HIS A 345 6.67 22.27 4.02
C HIS A 345 5.59 23.08 4.77
N ALA A 346 5.51 24.39 4.53
CA ALA A 346 4.48 25.26 5.13
C ALA A 346 3.07 24.94 4.61
N TYR A 347 2.94 24.55 3.34
CA TYR A 347 1.68 24.03 2.79
C TYR A 347 1.26 22.75 3.50
N CYS A 348 2.20 21.82 3.69
CA CYS A 348 1.99 20.56 4.38
C CYS A 348 1.53 20.74 5.83
N ILE A 349 2.19 21.61 6.60
CA ILE A 349 1.82 21.90 7.98
C ILE A 349 0.41 22.51 8.08
N ARG A 350 0.04 23.43 7.18
CA ARG A 350 -1.30 24.06 7.21
C ARG A 350 -2.41 23.06 6.88
N ARG A 351 -2.21 22.23 5.86
CA ARG A 351 -3.20 21.22 5.47
C ARG A 351 -3.31 20.09 6.48
N HIS A 352 -2.20 19.75 7.15
CA HIS A 352 -2.18 18.80 8.27
C HIS A 352 -3.15 19.20 9.39
N ARG A 353 -3.31 20.50 9.69
CA ARG A 353 -4.31 20.98 10.66
C ARG A 353 -5.75 20.69 10.21
N GLN A 354 -6.06 20.81 8.91
CA GLN A 354 -7.41 20.58 8.38
C GLN A 354 -7.73 19.08 8.26
N THR A 355 -6.76 18.26 7.83
CA THR A 355 -6.94 16.80 7.72
C THR A 355 -6.83 16.07 9.06
N GLY A 356 -6.41 16.80 10.11
CA GLY A 356 -6.09 16.21 11.40
C GLY A 356 -7.25 15.54 12.11
N SER A 357 -8.49 16.00 11.92
CA SER A 357 -9.65 15.36 12.55
C SER A 357 -9.92 13.94 12.03
N TYR A 358 -9.67 13.67 10.75
CA TYR A 358 -9.82 12.33 10.17
C TYR A 358 -8.62 11.45 10.53
N LEU A 359 -7.40 11.93 10.29
CA LEU A 359 -6.19 11.15 10.56
C LEU A 359 -5.96 10.90 12.06
N SER A 360 -6.42 11.79 12.95
CA SER A 360 -6.42 11.53 14.40
C SER A 360 -7.26 10.31 14.74
N LYS A 361 -8.49 10.20 14.20
CA LYS A 361 -9.35 9.02 14.43
C LYS A 361 -8.69 7.72 13.95
N CYS A 362 -8.04 7.77 12.79
CA CYS A 362 -7.26 6.64 12.27
C CYS A 362 -6.08 6.27 13.18
N ASN A 363 -5.36 7.26 13.69
CA ASN A 363 -4.23 7.02 14.59
C ASN A 363 -4.68 6.49 15.96
N ASP A 364 -5.74 7.05 16.53
CA ASP A 364 -6.33 6.56 17.78
C ASP A 364 -6.82 5.11 17.63
N ALA A 365 -7.42 4.78 16.48
CA ALA A 365 -7.80 3.41 16.14
C ALA A 365 -6.57 2.49 16.03
N LEU A 366 -5.45 2.95 15.45
CA LEU A 366 -4.22 2.17 15.35
C LEU A 366 -3.60 1.92 16.73
N VAL A 367 -3.53 2.94 17.58
CA VAL A 367 -3.04 2.82 18.96
C VAL A 367 -3.89 1.79 19.71
N LYS A 368 -5.22 1.90 19.63
CA LYS A 368 -6.12 0.95 20.28
C LYS A 368 -5.93 -0.48 19.76
N LEU A 369 -5.73 -0.65 18.45
CA LEU A 369 -5.57 -1.95 17.81
C LEU A 369 -4.25 -2.64 18.16
N THR A 370 -3.19 -1.85 18.35
CA THR A 370 -1.83 -2.33 18.59
C THR A 370 -1.44 -2.33 20.06
N ASP A 371 -2.26 -1.69 20.92
CA ASP A 371 -1.94 -1.36 22.31
C ASP A 371 -0.57 -0.65 22.46
N ASP A 372 -0.22 0.18 21.46
CA ASP A 372 1.08 0.82 21.37
C ASP A 372 0.93 2.34 21.17
N THR A 373 1.09 3.07 22.27
CA THR A 373 0.99 4.55 22.29
C THR A 373 2.07 5.23 21.47
N ARG A 374 3.12 4.50 21.04
CA ARG A 374 4.11 5.06 20.12
C ARG A 374 3.42 5.50 18.82
N TRP A 375 2.32 4.89 18.39
CA TRP A 375 1.60 5.32 17.17
C TRP A 375 0.84 6.65 17.30
N HIS A 376 0.91 7.34 18.44
CA HIS A 376 0.49 8.74 18.52
C HIS A 376 1.49 9.65 17.80
N TRP A 377 1.36 9.78 16.48
CA TRP A 377 2.05 10.84 15.71
C TRP A 377 1.55 12.24 16.11
N TRP A 378 0.32 12.32 16.61
CA TRP A 378 -0.28 13.53 17.17
C TRP A 378 0.23 13.80 18.58
N THR A 379 1.51 14.13 18.70
CA THR A 379 1.97 14.85 19.88
C THR A 379 1.89 16.36 19.58
N PRO A 380 1.52 17.22 20.55
CA PRO A 380 1.42 18.67 20.35
C PRO A 380 2.71 19.38 19.87
N ARG A 381 3.82 18.66 19.63
CA ARG A 381 5.11 19.25 19.22
C ARG A 381 5.03 20.02 17.89
N TYR A 382 4.13 19.64 16.99
CA TYR A 382 3.86 20.41 15.76
C TYR A 382 2.84 21.54 15.93
N MET A 383 2.22 21.63 17.12
CA MET A 383 1.44 22.79 17.57
C MET A 383 2.32 23.74 18.41
N SER A 384 3.59 23.89 18.04
CA SER A 384 4.36 25.06 18.50
C SER A 384 3.56 26.33 18.15
N PRO A 385 3.49 27.32 19.05
CA PRO A 385 2.70 28.53 18.87
C PRO A 385 3.30 29.38 17.73
N ILE A 386 2.94 29.06 16.49
CA ILE A 386 3.09 29.99 15.35
C ILE A 386 2.20 31.24 15.55
N ASP A 387 1.35 31.27 16.59
CA ASP A 387 0.75 32.51 17.07
C ASP A 387 1.79 33.54 17.58
N GLU A 388 3.05 33.16 17.82
CA GLU A 388 4.15 34.10 18.10
C GLU A 388 4.85 34.65 16.83
N LEU A 389 4.52 34.15 15.63
CA LEU A 389 5.01 34.69 14.35
C LEU A 389 4.05 35.72 13.72
N ARG A 390 3.17 36.33 14.54
CA ARG A 390 2.62 37.66 14.25
C ARG A 390 3.53 38.71 14.89
N ILE A 391 4.58 39.11 14.18
CA ILE A 391 5.27 40.40 14.36
C ILE A 391 5.22 41.12 13.03
#